data_AF-A0A955SIN8-F1
#
_entry.id   AF-A0A955SIN8-F1
#
_cell.length_a   1.000
_cell.length_b   1.000
_cell.length_c   1.000
_cell.angle_alpha   90.00
_cell.angle_beta   90.00
_cell.angle_gamma   90.00
#
_symmetry.space_group_name_H-M   'P 1'
#
loop_
_entity.id
_entity.type
_entity.pdbx_description
1 polymer ?
#
loop_
_entity_poly.entity_id
_entity_poly.type
_entity_poly.pdbx_seq_one_letter_code
_entity_poly.pdbx_strand_id
1 'polypeptide(L)'
;MWPNLFKRTPKLDLDPERAQQTMALFDEKQGYQSYAKRCQTAFSGTTNSAPSLLKQQGVEHLQVLSEQDASSFLAQALSLAEETISKQEIDYSKILLIRDKVFLDTWFHKIFTPALTSTLTNYFESEFSIYWYTFLRAKPAVGATRSFLWHCDKGPSSHLKILLYLNDVQE
;
A
#
# COMPACT_ATOMS: atom_id res chain seq x y z
N MET A 1 -25.05 -37.41 -10.96
CA MET A 1 -25.24 -36.80 -9.64
C MET A 1 -23.89 -36.20 -9.21
N TRP A 2 -23.66 -34.92 -9.48
CA TRP A 2 -22.51 -34.16 -9.01
C TRP A 2 -23.09 -32.99 -8.21
N PRO A 3 -22.77 -32.81 -6.93
CA PRO A 3 -23.32 -31.71 -6.16
C PRO A 3 -22.79 -30.40 -6.76
N ASN A 4 -23.72 -29.48 -7.02
CA ASN A 4 -23.44 -28.11 -7.39
C ASN A 4 -22.36 -27.55 -6.47
N LEU A 5 -21.14 -27.45 -6.98
CA LEU A 5 -20.09 -26.60 -6.41
C LEU A 5 -20.70 -25.22 -6.34
N PHE A 6 -21.04 -24.80 -5.13
CA PHE A 6 -21.43 -23.44 -4.79
C PHE A 6 -20.47 -22.49 -5.50
N LYS A 7 -20.89 -21.94 -6.65
CA LYS A 7 -20.37 -20.68 -7.13
C LYS A 7 -20.68 -19.74 -5.98
N ARG A 8 -19.67 -19.43 -5.16
CA ARG A 8 -19.76 -18.37 -4.17
C ARG A 8 -20.11 -17.14 -4.98
N THR A 9 -21.39 -16.81 -5.05
CA THR A 9 -21.84 -15.52 -5.55
C THR A 9 -21.10 -14.52 -4.68
N PRO A 10 -20.20 -13.69 -5.23
CA PRO A 10 -19.53 -12.69 -4.41
C PRO A 10 -20.65 -11.85 -3.81
N LYS A 11 -20.78 -11.87 -2.47
CA LYS A 11 -21.55 -10.85 -1.79
C LYS A 11 -20.84 -9.54 -2.13
N LEU A 12 -21.50 -8.72 -2.94
CA LEU A 12 -21.06 -7.38 -3.32
C LEU A 12 -21.27 -6.37 -2.18
N ASP A 13 -21.80 -6.83 -1.04
CA ASP A 13 -22.06 -6.01 0.12
C ASP A 13 -20.82 -5.91 1.01
N LEU A 14 -20.63 -4.73 1.60
CA LEU A 14 -19.68 -4.52 2.69
C LEU A 14 -20.03 -5.47 3.84
N ASP A 15 -19.01 -6.15 4.38
CA ASP A 15 -19.15 -7.10 5.49
C ASP A 15 -18.34 -6.58 6.70
N PRO A 16 -18.96 -5.72 7.54
CA PRO A 16 -18.27 -5.10 8.67
C PRO A 16 -17.76 -6.11 9.70
N GLU A 17 -18.47 -7.21 9.93
CA GLU A 17 -18.06 -8.26 10.87
C GLU A 17 -16.77 -8.92 10.39
N ARG A 18 -16.69 -9.26 9.09
CA ARG A 18 -15.48 -9.82 8.51
C ARG A 18 -14.31 -8.84 8.54
N ALA A 19 -14.58 -7.54 8.33
CA ALA A 19 -13.56 -6.50 8.47
C ALA A 19 -13.04 -6.42 9.91
N GLN A 20 -13.93 -6.37 10.90
CA GLN A 20 -13.58 -6.35 12.33
C GLN A 20 -12.80 -7.60 12.75
N GLN A 21 -13.21 -8.79 12.32
CA GLN A 21 -12.49 -10.04 12.59
C GLN A 21 -11.09 -10.03 11.98
N THR A 22 -10.94 -9.46 10.78
CA THR A 22 -9.64 -9.31 10.13
C THR A 22 -8.76 -8.34 10.92
N MET A 23 -9.29 -7.18 11.32
CA MET A 23 -8.56 -6.21 12.15
C MET A 23 -8.12 -6.82 13.48
N ALA A 24 -9.01 -7.51 14.20
CA ALA A 24 -8.68 -8.17 15.48
C ALA A 24 -7.59 -9.24 15.33
N LEU A 25 -7.57 -9.97 14.20
CA LEU A 25 -6.50 -10.93 13.91
C LEU A 25 -5.13 -10.22 13.84
N PHE A 26 -5.01 -9.08 13.17
CA PHE A 26 -3.76 -8.34 13.11
C PHE A 26 -3.46 -7.64 14.44
N ASP A 27 -4.40 -6.84 14.93
CA ASP A 27 -4.18 -5.94 16.06
C ASP A 27 -3.95 -6.68 17.37
N GLU A 28 -4.77 -7.69 17.66
CA GLU A 28 -4.73 -8.42 18.92
C GLU A 28 -3.85 -9.66 18.80
N LYS A 29 -4.14 -10.55 17.86
CA LYS A 29 -3.44 -11.85 17.78
C LYS A 29 -2.01 -11.73 17.26
N GLN A 30 -1.75 -10.81 16.33
CA GLN A 30 -0.39 -10.53 15.84
C GLN A 30 0.26 -9.34 16.58
N GLY A 31 -0.48 -8.66 17.46
CA GLY A 31 0.05 -7.65 18.38
C GLY A 31 0.35 -6.28 17.79
N TYR A 32 -0.15 -5.96 16.59
CA TYR A 32 0.11 -4.68 15.92
C TYR A 32 -0.40 -3.48 16.73
N GLN A 33 -1.54 -3.60 17.40
CA GLN A 33 -2.07 -2.51 18.23
C GLN A 33 -1.15 -2.21 19.42
N SER A 34 -0.69 -3.27 20.09
CA SER A 34 0.25 -3.12 21.22
C SER A 34 1.59 -2.55 20.77
N TYR A 35 2.07 -2.92 19.58
CA TYR A 35 3.28 -2.36 18.99
C TYR A 35 3.11 -0.88 18.65
N ALA A 36 2.04 -0.51 17.93
CA ALA A 36 1.73 0.87 17.58
C ALA A 36 1.64 1.77 18.81
N LYS A 37 0.97 1.31 19.88
CA LYS A 37 0.86 2.07 21.13
C LYS A 37 2.22 2.32 21.79
N ARG A 38 3.14 1.33 21.77
CA ARG A 38 4.50 1.51 22.30
C ARG A 38 5.27 2.55 21.48
N CYS A 39 5.14 2.52 20.15
CA CYS A 39 5.78 3.50 19.28
C CYS A 39 5.23 4.91 19.51
N GLN A 40 3.91 5.07 19.63
CA GLN A 40 3.26 6.33 19.98
C GLN A 40 3.70 6.86 21.35
N THR A 41 3.76 6.00 22.39
CA THR A 41 4.25 6.41 23.71
C THR A 41 5.72 6.85 23.70
N ALA A 42 6.55 6.21 22.87
CA ALA A 42 7.96 6.55 22.76
C ALA A 42 8.23 7.72 21.80
N PHE A 43 7.23 8.17 21.04
CA PHE A 43 7.39 9.21 20.03
C PHE A 43 7.65 10.55 20.69
N SER A 44 8.81 11.12 20.41
CA SER A 44 9.24 12.45 20.88
C SER A 44 9.24 13.50 19.77
N GLY A 45 8.82 13.13 18.57
CA GLY A 45 8.71 14.03 17.43
C GLY A 45 7.57 15.03 17.60
N THR A 46 7.61 16.10 16.80
CA THR A 46 6.53 17.08 16.78
C THR A 46 5.41 16.57 15.89
N THR A 47 4.24 16.32 16.48
CA THR A 47 3.00 16.22 15.70
C THR A 47 2.47 17.63 15.44
N ASN A 48 1.93 17.85 14.25
CA ASN A 48 1.16 19.06 13.99
C ASN A 48 -0.08 19.06 14.91
N SER A 49 -0.39 20.22 15.49
CA SER A 49 -1.61 20.40 16.29
C SER A 49 -2.88 20.36 15.43
N ALA A 50 -2.75 20.58 14.13
CA ALA A 50 -3.83 20.43 13.17
C ALA A 50 -4.12 18.93 12.91
N PRO A 51 -5.39 18.52 12.82
CA PRO A 51 -5.74 17.14 12.50
C PRO A 51 -5.17 16.73 11.14
N SER A 52 -4.70 15.49 11.04
CA SER A 52 -4.26 14.90 9.77
C SER A 52 -5.40 14.94 8.74
N LEU A 53 -5.19 15.63 7.61
CA LEU A 53 -6.12 15.66 6.48
C LEU A 53 -6.40 14.24 5.97
N LEU A 54 -5.37 13.40 5.94
CA LEU A 54 -5.49 11.99 5.59
C LEU A 54 -6.44 11.22 6.51
N LYS A 55 -6.51 11.51 7.82
CA LYS A 55 -7.53 10.92 8.72
C LYS A 55 -8.96 11.40 8.40
N GLN A 56 -9.11 12.61 7.88
CA GLN A 56 -10.42 13.18 7.57
C GLN A 56 -10.94 12.74 6.19
N GLN A 57 -10.05 12.69 5.20
CA GLN A 57 -10.40 12.47 3.79
C GLN A 57 -10.15 11.02 3.34
N GLY A 58 -9.31 10.26 4.05
CA GLY A 58 -8.94 8.89 3.71
C GLY A 58 -7.91 8.75 2.59
N VAL A 59 -7.61 9.85 1.87
CA VAL A 59 -6.61 9.89 0.79
C VAL A 59 -5.94 11.27 0.74
N GLU A 60 -4.68 11.30 0.29
CA GLU A 60 -3.91 12.53 0.06
C GLU A 60 -2.97 12.31 -1.13
N HIS A 61 -2.84 13.33 -1.99
CA HIS A 61 -1.96 13.29 -3.16
C HIS A 61 -0.74 14.19 -2.92
N LEU A 62 0.45 13.63 -3.12
CA LEU A 62 1.72 14.32 -2.92
C LEU A 62 2.65 14.08 -4.10
N GLN A 63 3.26 15.15 -4.61
CA GLN A 63 4.37 15.04 -5.53
C GLN A 63 5.67 14.77 -4.75
N VAL A 64 6.19 13.56 -4.88
CA VAL A 64 7.42 13.13 -4.18
C VAL A 64 8.63 12.98 -5.10
N LEU A 65 8.42 12.94 -6.42
CA LEU A 65 9.47 12.87 -7.43
C LEU A 65 9.23 13.92 -8.52
N SER A 66 10.31 14.41 -9.12
CA SER A 66 10.25 15.14 -10.39
C SER A 66 9.94 14.18 -11.54
N GLU A 67 9.48 14.69 -12.68
CA GLU A 67 9.26 13.87 -13.89
C GLU A 67 10.55 13.16 -14.33
N GLN A 68 11.69 13.84 -14.22
CA GLN A 68 13.01 13.28 -14.54
C GLN A 68 13.39 12.15 -13.58
N ASP A 69 13.15 12.33 -12.27
CA ASP A 69 13.41 11.30 -11.28
C ASP A 69 12.46 10.11 -11.46
N ALA A 70 11.18 10.34 -11.72
CA ALA A 70 10.21 9.27 -11.99
C ALA A 70 10.61 8.45 -13.22
N SER A 71 11.01 9.11 -14.31
CA SER A 71 11.52 8.46 -15.52
C SER A 71 12.79 7.65 -15.25
N SER A 72 13.71 8.20 -14.45
CA SER A 72 14.96 7.54 -14.07
C SER A 72 14.72 6.32 -13.17
N PHE A 73 13.79 6.45 -12.20
CA PHE A 73 13.33 5.35 -11.36
C PHE A 73 12.80 4.24 -12.24
N LEU A 74 11.85 4.55 -13.13
CA LEU A 74 11.19 3.56 -13.97
C LEU A 74 12.19 2.80 -14.84
N ALA A 75 13.12 3.51 -15.49
CA ALA A 75 14.14 2.90 -16.33
C ALA A 75 15.04 1.92 -15.54
N GLN A 76 15.50 2.32 -14.35
CA GLN A 76 16.31 1.48 -13.48
C GLN A 76 15.52 0.30 -12.89
N ALA A 77 14.27 0.54 -12.47
CA ALA A 77 13.39 -0.50 -11.96
C ALA A 77 13.18 -1.60 -13.00
N LEU A 78 12.95 -1.23 -14.26
CA LEU A 78 12.75 -2.17 -15.35
C LEU A 78 14.03 -2.93 -15.74
N SER A 79 15.22 -2.35 -15.57
CA SER A 79 16.48 -3.07 -15.84
C SER A 79 16.84 -4.08 -14.74
N LEU A 80 16.34 -3.86 -13.52
CA LEU A 80 16.57 -4.73 -12.35
C LEU A 80 15.42 -5.72 -12.10
N ALA A 81 14.27 -5.53 -12.73
CA ALA A 81 13.07 -6.31 -12.46
C ALA A 81 13.19 -7.75 -12.95
N GLU A 82 12.91 -8.68 -12.04
CA GLU A 82 12.62 -10.07 -12.37
C GLU A 82 11.10 -10.24 -12.48
N GLU A 83 10.61 -10.82 -13.57
CA GLU A 83 9.20 -11.18 -13.67
C GLU A 83 8.90 -12.36 -12.74
N THR A 84 7.94 -12.19 -11.84
CA THR A 84 7.49 -13.30 -10.98
C THR A 84 6.33 -14.06 -11.61
N ILE A 85 6.42 -15.38 -11.58
CA ILE A 85 5.28 -16.26 -11.86
C ILE A 85 4.52 -16.40 -10.55
N SER A 86 3.52 -15.54 -10.32
CA SER A 86 2.58 -15.74 -9.21
C SER A 86 1.77 -17.01 -9.44
N LYS A 87 1.59 -17.83 -8.39
CA LYS A 87 0.69 -19.01 -8.42
C LYS A 87 -0.77 -18.64 -8.72
N GLN A 88 -1.13 -17.38 -8.49
CA GLN A 88 -2.40 -16.79 -8.89
C GLN A 88 -2.10 -15.69 -9.90
N GLU A 89 -2.41 -15.94 -11.17
CA GLU A 89 -2.28 -14.91 -12.18
C GLU A 89 -3.16 -13.72 -11.80
N ILE A 90 -2.54 -12.54 -11.72
CA ILE A 90 -3.27 -11.28 -11.64
C ILE A 90 -3.57 -10.86 -13.08
N ASP A 91 -4.85 -10.75 -13.38
CA ASP A 91 -5.37 -10.51 -14.72
C ASP A 91 -5.07 -9.09 -15.24
N TYR A 92 -4.91 -8.11 -14.33
CA TYR A 92 -4.71 -6.70 -14.65
C TYR A 92 -3.28 -6.17 -14.45
N SER A 93 -2.37 -6.94 -13.86
CA SER A 93 -0.99 -6.47 -13.64
C SER A 93 0.00 -7.63 -13.59
N LYS A 94 1.26 -7.34 -13.91
CA LYS A 94 2.40 -8.19 -13.57
C LYS A 94 3.05 -7.70 -12.28
N ILE A 95 3.37 -8.61 -11.37
CA ILE A 95 4.21 -8.32 -10.21
C ILE A 95 5.68 -8.40 -10.66
N LEU A 96 6.39 -7.30 -10.48
CA LEU A 96 7.82 -7.21 -10.69
C LEU A 96 8.53 -7.39 -9.34
N LEU A 97 9.60 -8.16 -9.33
CA LEU A 97 10.43 -8.36 -8.16
C LEU A 97 11.75 -7.63 -8.35
N ILE A 98 12.04 -6.70 -7.45
CA ILE A 98 13.31 -5.97 -7.40
C ILE A 98 13.89 -6.22 -6.01
N ARG A 99 15.07 -6.85 -5.98
CA ARG A 99 15.77 -7.21 -4.72
C ARG A 99 17.01 -6.37 -4.47
N ASP A 100 17.40 -5.55 -5.44
CA ASP A 100 18.61 -4.74 -5.35
C ASP A 100 18.45 -3.72 -4.21
N LYS A 101 19.24 -3.91 -3.15
CA LYS A 101 19.14 -3.11 -1.93
C LYS A 101 19.62 -1.67 -2.15
N VAL A 102 20.61 -1.47 -3.02
CA VAL A 102 21.18 -0.15 -3.28
C VAL A 102 20.15 0.71 -4.02
N PHE A 103 19.50 0.13 -5.01
CA PHE A 103 18.37 0.73 -5.71
C PHE A 103 17.25 1.11 -4.74
N LEU A 104 16.78 0.15 -3.92
CA LEU A 104 15.68 0.38 -2.98
C LEU A 104 16.01 1.47 -1.96
N ASP A 105 17.22 1.41 -1.37
CA ASP A 105 17.67 2.39 -0.40
C ASP A 105 17.77 3.79 -1.02
N THR A 106 18.41 3.90 -2.18
CA THR A 106 18.56 5.17 -2.91
C THR A 106 17.21 5.81 -3.18
N TRP A 107 16.26 5.04 -3.69
CA TRP A 107 14.96 5.57 -4.09
C TRP A 107 14.01 5.79 -2.93
N PHE A 108 14.05 4.97 -1.88
CA PHE A 108 13.27 5.24 -0.67
C PHE A 108 13.72 6.55 -0.01
N HIS A 109 15.02 6.84 0.07
CA HIS A 109 15.47 8.14 0.58
C HIS A 109 14.97 9.33 -0.25
N LYS A 110 14.82 9.17 -1.58
CA LYS A 110 14.25 10.21 -2.45
C LYS A 110 12.74 10.35 -2.30
N ILE A 111 12.02 9.24 -2.19
CA ILE A 111 10.54 9.21 -2.12
C ILE A 111 10.04 9.71 -0.76
N PHE A 112 10.71 9.33 0.33
CA PHE A 112 10.36 9.74 1.69
C PHE A 112 10.87 11.15 1.99
N THR A 113 10.33 12.11 1.25
CA THR A 113 10.60 13.54 1.43
C THR A 113 10.15 14.01 2.82
N PRO A 114 10.64 15.18 3.30
CA PRO A 114 10.15 15.76 4.54
C PRO A 114 8.64 15.98 4.57
N ALA A 115 8.03 16.30 3.41
CA ALA A 115 6.60 16.49 3.28
C ALA A 115 5.84 15.16 3.51
N LEU A 116 6.22 14.10 2.80
CA LEU A 116 5.60 12.78 2.99
C LEU A 116 5.83 12.27 4.42
N THR A 117 7.06 12.40 4.94
CA THR A 117 7.41 12.01 6.31
C THR A 117 6.53 12.74 7.32
N SER A 118 6.31 14.05 7.16
CA SER A 118 5.42 14.83 8.04
C SER A 118 3.96 14.38 7.93
N THR A 119 3.45 14.11 6.72
CA THR A 119 2.10 13.56 6.54
C THR A 119 1.94 12.22 7.29
N LEU A 120 2.93 11.33 7.17
CA LEU A 120 2.91 10.02 7.83
C LEU A 120 3.02 10.12 9.36
N THR A 121 3.95 10.92 9.89
CA THR A 121 4.09 11.07 11.35
C THR A 121 2.88 11.76 11.97
N ASN A 122 2.25 12.71 11.27
CA ASN A 122 1.00 13.32 11.71
C ASN A 122 -0.19 12.34 11.65
N TYR A 123 -0.22 11.44 10.67
CA TYR A 123 -1.24 10.41 10.61
C TYR A 123 -1.08 9.37 11.73
N PHE A 124 0.12 8.82 11.90
CA PHE A 124 0.35 7.78 12.90
C PHE A 124 0.49 8.32 14.33
N GLU A 125 0.78 9.61 14.48
CA GLU A 125 1.17 10.25 15.75
C GLU A 125 2.35 9.48 16.40
N SER A 126 3.25 9.01 15.55
CA SER A 126 4.34 8.08 15.85
C SER A 126 5.37 8.08 14.73
N GLU A 127 6.53 7.47 14.99
CA GLU A 127 7.37 6.94 13.92
C GLU A 127 6.61 5.89 13.10
N PHE A 128 7.02 5.71 11.84
CA PHE A 128 6.49 4.71 10.93
C PHE A 128 7.58 3.78 10.41
N SER A 129 7.19 2.62 9.89
CA SER A 129 8.09 1.71 9.21
C SER A 129 7.47 1.19 7.92
N ILE A 130 8.31 0.94 6.92
CA ILE A 130 7.88 0.32 5.66
C ILE A 130 7.76 -1.18 5.91
N TYR A 131 6.54 -1.66 6.10
CA TYR A 131 6.28 -3.08 6.35
C TYR A 131 6.47 -3.96 5.11
N TRP A 132 6.04 -3.46 3.95
CA TRP A 132 6.05 -4.20 2.70
C TRP A 132 6.04 -3.24 1.50
N TYR A 133 6.59 -3.70 0.38
CA TYR A 133 6.52 -3.01 -0.91
C TYR A 133 6.29 -4.00 -2.04
N THR A 134 5.72 -3.51 -3.15
CA THR A 134 5.58 -4.28 -4.39
C THR A 134 5.68 -3.36 -5.59
N PHE A 135 6.14 -3.91 -6.71
CA PHE A 135 6.17 -3.24 -7.99
C PHE A 135 5.15 -3.89 -8.90
N LEU A 136 4.23 -3.09 -9.43
CA LEU A 136 3.18 -3.56 -10.32
C LEU A 136 3.32 -2.88 -11.67
N ARG A 137 3.36 -3.67 -12.73
CA ARG A 137 3.19 -3.19 -14.10
C ARG A 137 1.77 -3.49 -14.54
N ALA A 138 0.96 -2.46 -14.71
CA ALA A 138 -0.38 -2.61 -15.26
C ALA A 138 -0.33 -3.25 -16.65
N LYS A 139 -1.25 -4.18 -16.92
CA LYS A 139 -1.50 -4.71 -18.26
C LYS A 139 -2.46 -3.74 -18.98
N PRO A 140 -2.33 -3.53 -20.30
CA PRO A 140 -3.31 -2.78 -21.08
C PRO A 140 -4.71 -3.36 -20.85
N ALA A 141 -5.72 -2.48 -20.74
CA ALA A 141 -7.07 -2.82 -20.30
C ALA A 141 -7.72 -3.93 -21.15
N VAL A 142 -7.64 -5.16 -20.67
CA VAL A 142 -8.60 -6.23 -20.97
C VAL A 142 -9.42 -6.34 -19.70
N GLY A 143 -10.74 -6.11 -19.78
CA GLY A 143 -11.62 -5.87 -18.62
C GLY A 143 -11.22 -6.65 -17.37
N ALA A 144 -10.71 -5.96 -16.35
CA ALA A 144 -10.21 -6.63 -15.17
C ALA A 144 -11.38 -7.20 -14.37
N THR A 145 -11.23 -8.45 -13.95
CA THR A 145 -12.24 -9.18 -13.19
C THR A 145 -12.11 -8.99 -11.69
N ARG A 146 -11.01 -8.37 -11.20
CA ARG A 146 -10.66 -8.36 -9.76
C ARG A 146 -10.26 -7.01 -9.14
N SER A 147 -9.39 -6.20 -9.74
CA SER A 147 -8.92 -4.94 -9.08
C SER A 147 -9.83 -3.73 -9.23
N PHE A 148 -10.71 -3.68 -10.22
CA PHE A 148 -11.67 -2.57 -10.37
C PHE A 148 -12.97 -2.77 -9.57
N LEU A 149 -13.03 -3.80 -8.72
CA LEU A 149 -14.12 -3.93 -7.76
C LEU A 149 -13.72 -3.19 -6.49
N TRP A 150 -14.62 -2.35 -5.97
CA TRP A 150 -14.44 -1.63 -4.71
C TRP A 150 -14.04 -2.59 -3.59
N HIS A 151 -12.87 -2.37 -3.00
CA HIS A 151 -12.38 -3.16 -1.88
C HIS A 151 -11.52 -2.29 -0.95
N CYS A 152 -11.37 -2.76 0.29
CA CYS A 152 -10.36 -2.27 1.22
C CYS A 152 -9.29 -3.35 1.37
N ASP A 153 -8.03 -2.93 1.42
CA ASP A 153 -6.94 -3.84 1.74
C ASP A 153 -7.09 -4.37 3.17
N LYS A 154 -6.67 -5.63 3.38
CA LYS A 154 -6.70 -6.27 4.70
C LYS A 154 -5.41 -5.95 5.45
N GLY A 155 -5.52 -5.53 6.70
CA GLY A 155 -4.36 -5.25 7.54
C GLY A 155 -4.72 -4.84 8.98
N PRO A 156 -3.71 -4.41 9.77
CA PRO A 156 -3.89 -3.81 11.08
C PRO A 156 -4.82 -2.59 11.06
N SER A 157 -5.37 -2.14 12.19
CA SER A 157 -6.17 -0.89 12.19
C SER A 157 -5.34 0.36 11.86
N SER A 158 -4.06 0.35 12.18
CA SER A 158 -3.14 1.47 11.95
C SER A 158 -2.14 1.12 10.84
N HIS A 159 -2.57 1.24 9.58
CA HIS A 159 -1.70 1.12 8.42
C HIS A 159 -2.14 2.09 7.31
N LEU A 160 -1.21 2.36 6.39
CA LEU A 160 -1.45 3.15 5.19
C LEU A 160 -0.83 2.44 3.98
N LYS A 161 -1.41 2.69 2.81
CA LYS A 161 -0.84 2.29 1.53
C LYS A 161 -0.38 3.54 0.80
N ILE A 162 0.84 3.49 0.26
CA ILE A 162 1.36 4.52 -0.63
C ILE A 162 1.34 3.94 -2.03
N LEU A 163 0.66 4.62 -2.95
CA LEU A 163 0.65 4.30 -4.37
C LEU A 163 1.55 5.31 -5.09
N LEU A 164 2.68 4.83 -5.61
CA LEU A 164 3.59 5.66 -6.40
C LEU A 164 3.40 5.32 -7.88
N TYR A 165 2.84 6.27 -8.63
CA TYR A 165 2.70 6.16 -10.08
C TYR A 165 3.92 6.77 -10.75
N LEU A 166 4.54 6.01 -11.66
CA LEU A 166 5.80 6.37 -12.33
C LEU A 166 5.62 6.76 -13.80
N ASN A 167 4.39 6.64 -14.29
CA ASN A 167 3.95 7.04 -15.61
C ASN A 167 2.74 7.95 -15.43
N ASP A 168 2.45 8.77 -16.44
CA ASP A 168 1.22 9.56 -16.44
C ASP A 168 0.02 8.65 -16.16
N VAL A 169 -0.69 8.99 -15.11
CA VAL A 169 -2.03 8.49 -14.83
C VAL A 169 -3.00 9.55 -15.32
N GLN A 170 -3.75 9.24 -16.36
CA GLN A 170 -5.01 9.92 -16.56
C GLN A 170 -5.97 9.29 -15.54
N GLU A 171 -6.25 10.01 -14.45
CA GLU A 171 -7.37 9.69 -13.56
C GLU A 171 -8.71 9.84 -14.27
#